data_AF-A0A368FV51-F1
#
_entry.id   AF-A0A368FV51-F1
#
_cell.length_a   1.000
_cell.length_b   1.000
_cell.length_c   1.000
_cell.angle_alpha   90.00
_cell.angle_beta   90.00
_cell.angle_gamma   90.00
#
_symmetry.space_group_name_H-M   'P 1'
#
loop_
_entity.id
_entity.type
_entity.pdbx_description
1 polymer ?
#
loop_
_entity_poly.entity_id
_entity_poly.type
_entity_poly.pdbx_seq_one_letter_code
_entity_poly.pdbx_strand_id
1 'polypeptide(L)'
;MEDSRMIEKAWKAAQAYHFLMLAQRQLYEGDYSGAMKTSLYLTDFEAYIDPIEIHSLLALSSCACRQFSICSRAFMRLESLADPLSEERKRYQKLALQLFRRYPPTEGQAKMVNCTGCDKSIPDFEHTCSYCGTKFPFCIVSGRPMFAYQFWLCPTCKQRAYEDEISNHKFCPLCHAEIA
;
A
#
# COMPACT_ATOMS: atom_id res chain seq x y z
N MET A 1 -10.42 25.35 -14.68
CA MET A 1 -10.96 24.00 -14.31
C MET A 1 -10.14 22.87 -14.92
N GLU A 2 -9.58 23.04 -16.11
CA GLU A 2 -8.71 22.04 -16.75
C GLU A 2 -7.33 21.95 -16.07
N ASP A 3 -6.70 23.09 -15.80
CA ASP A 3 -5.39 23.16 -15.10
C ASP A 3 -5.41 22.49 -13.73
N SER A 4 -6.46 22.71 -12.95
CA SER A 4 -6.61 22.08 -11.62
C SER A 4 -6.68 20.56 -11.70
N ARG A 5 -7.34 20.01 -12.74
CA ARG A 5 -7.44 18.56 -12.97
C ARG A 5 -6.10 17.98 -13.44
N MET A 6 -5.36 18.73 -14.26
CA MET A 6 -4.01 18.34 -14.68
C MET A 6 -3.05 18.29 -13.48
N ILE A 7 -3.10 19.30 -12.60
CA ILE A 7 -2.29 19.34 -11.37
C ILE A 7 -2.62 18.16 -10.45
N GLU A 8 -3.90 17.85 -10.25
CA GLU A 8 -4.31 16.70 -9.43
C GLU A 8 -3.81 15.38 -10.01
N LYS A 9 -3.90 15.20 -11.33
CA LYS A 9 -3.38 14.01 -12.01
C LYS A 9 -1.86 13.89 -11.86
N ALA A 10 -1.13 15.00 -11.97
CA ALA A 10 0.31 15.02 -11.76
C ALA A 10 0.69 14.61 -10.33
N TRP A 11 -0.01 15.12 -9.32
CA TRP A 11 0.20 14.70 -7.93
C TRP A 11 -0.13 13.23 -7.70
N LYS A 12 -1.18 12.70 -8.33
CA LYS A 12 -1.54 11.30 -8.20
C LYS A 12 -0.48 10.37 -8.83
N ALA A 13 0.07 10.76 -9.98
CA ALA A 13 1.21 10.06 -10.58
C ALA A 13 2.45 10.13 -9.68
N ALA A 14 2.78 11.30 -9.14
CA ALA A 14 3.91 11.45 -8.21
C ALA A 14 3.74 10.59 -6.94
N GLN A 15 2.53 10.52 -6.38
CA GLN A 15 2.21 9.65 -5.25
C GLN A 15 2.44 8.18 -5.57
N ALA A 16 2.05 7.72 -6.76
CA ALA A 16 2.25 6.33 -7.18
C ALA A 16 3.73 5.93 -7.06
N TYR A 17 4.61 6.69 -7.70
CA TYR A 17 6.05 6.41 -7.68
C TYR A 17 6.68 6.62 -6.30
N HIS A 18 6.21 7.62 -5.55
CA HIS A 18 6.63 7.82 -4.15
C HIS A 18 6.37 6.58 -3.30
N PHE A 19 5.14 6.05 -3.32
CA PHE A 19 4.80 4.86 -2.55
C PHE A 19 5.48 3.58 -3.08
N LEU A 20 5.75 3.50 -4.38
CA LEU A 20 6.52 2.39 -4.97
C LEU A 20 7.95 2.36 -4.42
N MET A 21 8.64 3.50 -4.46
CA MET A 21 9.99 3.63 -3.91
C MET A 21 10.01 3.42 -2.39
N LEU A 22 8.99 3.91 -1.67
CA LEU A 22 8.86 3.72 -0.23
C LEU A 22 8.69 2.24 0.13
N ALA A 23 7.80 1.52 -0.56
CA ALA A 23 7.58 0.10 -0.33
C ALA A 23 8.84 -0.73 -0.60
N GLN A 24 9.57 -0.43 -1.68
CA GLN A 24 10.86 -1.06 -1.97
C GLN A 24 11.89 -0.78 -0.87
N ARG A 25 12.02 0.48 -0.42
CA ARG A 25 12.92 0.85 0.68
C ARG A 25 12.60 0.09 1.96
N GLN A 26 11.33 0.08 2.37
CA GLN A 26 10.86 -0.66 3.54
C GLN A 26 11.20 -2.15 3.45
N LEU A 27 11.07 -2.75 2.27
CA LEU A 27 11.44 -4.15 2.03
C LEU A 27 12.94 -4.38 2.24
N TYR A 28 13.79 -3.50 1.69
CA TYR A 28 15.25 -3.60 1.85
C TYR A 28 15.73 -3.33 3.28
N GLU A 29 15.03 -2.47 4.02
CA GLU A 29 15.31 -2.16 5.44
C GLU A 29 14.75 -3.23 6.40
N GLY A 30 13.99 -4.21 5.89
CA GLY A 30 13.41 -5.29 6.68
C GLY A 30 12.06 -4.95 7.34
N ASP A 31 11.49 -3.78 7.09
CA ASP A 31 10.12 -3.43 7.49
C ASP A 31 9.10 -4.06 6.53
N TYR A 32 8.96 -5.39 6.61
CA TYR A 32 8.07 -6.15 5.75
C TYR A 32 6.58 -5.80 5.97
N SER A 33 6.20 -5.42 7.20
CA SER A 33 4.82 -5.04 7.51
C SER A 33 4.47 -3.67 6.91
N GLY A 34 5.37 -2.69 7.02
CA GLY A 34 5.25 -1.40 6.35
C GLY A 34 5.22 -1.56 4.84
N ALA A 35 6.16 -2.32 4.27
CA ALA A 35 6.22 -2.59 2.83
C ALA A 35 4.93 -3.19 2.31
N MET A 36 4.33 -4.14 3.04
CA MET A 36 3.07 -4.78 2.68
C MET A 36 1.89 -3.80 2.72
N LYS A 37 1.80 -2.95 3.74
CA LYS A 37 0.76 -1.91 3.83
C LYS A 37 0.86 -0.90 2.69
N THR A 38 2.07 -0.41 2.43
CA THR A 38 2.35 0.51 1.32
C THR A 38 2.02 -0.15 -0.03
N SER A 39 2.40 -1.42 -0.22
CA SER A 39 2.11 -2.19 -1.44
C SER A 39 0.62 -2.45 -1.62
N LEU A 40 -0.13 -2.62 -0.53
CA LEU A 40 -1.58 -2.79 -0.59
C LEU A 40 -2.26 -1.49 -1.03
N TYR A 41 -1.69 -0.32 -0.71
CA TYR A 41 -2.19 0.95 -1.23
C TYR A 41 -1.84 1.14 -2.71
N LEU A 42 -0.69 0.64 -3.16
CA LEU A 42 -0.27 0.71 -4.56
C LEU A 42 -1.27 0.07 -5.53
N THR A 43 -2.15 -0.84 -5.07
CA THR A 43 -3.20 -1.42 -5.92
C THR A 43 -4.18 -0.38 -6.46
N ASP A 44 -4.30 0.79 -5.83
CA ASP A 44 -5.11 1.92 -6.33
C ASP A 44 -4.41 2.71 -7.46
N PHE A 45 -3.16 2.36 -7.77
CA PHE A 45 -2.30 3.04 -8.73
C PHE A 45 -1.93 2.18 -9.95
N GLU A 46 -2.68 1.10 -10.22
CA GLU A 46 -2.55 0.26 -11.43
C GLU A 46 -2.67 1.06 -12.76
N ALA A 47 -3.23 2.27 -12.72
CA ALA A 47 -3.29 3.17 -13.88
C ALA A 47 -1.98 3.91 -14.17
N TYR A 48 -1.01 3.88 -13.25
CA TYR A 48 0.26 4.63 -13.32
C TYR A 48 1.50 3.72 -13.31
N ILE A 49 1.39 2.56 -12.66
CA ILE A 49 2.46 1.57 -12.49
C ILE A 49 1.94 0.23 -13.01
N ASP A 50 2.82 -0.57 -13.61
CA ASP A 50 2.49 -1.91 -14.08
C ASP A 50 1.89 -2.74 -12.92
N PRO A 51 0.65 -3.27 -13.07
CA PRO A 51 0.04 -4.13 -12.07
C PRO A 51 0.94 -5.33 -11.68
N ILE A 52 1.75 -5.87 -12.60
CA ILE A 52 2.66 -6.97 -12.28
C ILE A 52 3.69 -6.54 -11.24
N GLU A 53 4.23 -5.32 -11.35
CA GLU A 53 5.19 -4.79 -10.39
C GLU A 53 4.55 -4.58 -9.00
N ILE A 54 3.36 -3.98 -8.97
CA ILE A 54 2.60 -3.75 -7.74
C ILE A 54 2.31 -5.07 -7.01
N HIS A 55 1.74 -6.04 -7.73
CA HIS A 55 1.33 -7.32 -7.11
C HIS A 55 2.52 -8.22 -6.79
N SER A 56 3.63 -8.11 -7.52
CA SER A 56 4.88 -8.79 -7.16
C SER A 56 5.44 -8.26 -5.84
N LEU A 57 5.46 -6.93 -5.66
CA LEU A 57 5.91 -6.31 -4.42
C LEU A 57 4.97 -6.65 -3.25
N LEU A 58 3.66 -6.65 -3.48
CA LEU A 58 2.67 -7.07 -2.48
C LEU A 58 2.84 -8.55 -2.11
N ALA A 59 3.04 -9.45 -3.08
CA ALA A 59 3.25 -10.87 -2.82
C ALA A 59 4.53 -11.12 -2.00
N LEU A 60 5.63 -10.45 -2.36
CA LEU A 60 6.91 -10.57 -1.64
C LEU A 60 6.81 -10.04 -0.20
N SER A 61 6.32 -8.82 -0.03
CA SER A 61 6.21 -8.18 1.29
C SER A 61 5.23 -8.90 2.22
N SER A 62 4.08 -9.34 1.71
CA SER A 62 3.10 -10.12 2.48
C SER A 62 3.60 -11.51 2.85
N CYS A 63 4.37 -12.17 1.96
CA CYS A 63 5.04 -13.43 2.29
C CYS A 63 6.07 -13.23 3.41
N ALA A 64 6.89 -12.17 3.31
CA ALA A 64 7.93 -11.86 4.29
C ALA A 64 7.36 -11.54 5.68
N CYS A 65 6.22 -10.83 5.77
CA CYS A 65 5.52 -10.59 7.04
C CYS A 65 4.50 -11.68 7.42
N ARG A 66 4.47 -12.82 6.71
CA ARG A 66 3.59 -13.98 6.96
C ARG A 66 2.08 -13.70 6.86
N GLN A 67 1.67 -12.67 6.14
CA GLN A 67 0.27 -12.42 5.80
C GLN A 67 -0.11 -13.20 4.54
N PHE A 68 -0.24 -14.52 4.68
CA PHE A 68 -0.48 -15.43 3.57
C PHE A 68 -1.85 -15.28 2.91
N SER A 69 -2.87 -14.77 3.61
CA SER A 69 -4.16 -14.41 3.00
C SER A 69 -4.01 -13.27 1.97
N ILE A 70 -3.24 -12.24 2.30
CA ILE A 70 -2.91 -11.13 1.39
C ILE A 70 -2.01 -11.63 0.26
N CYS A 71 -0.99 -12.43 0.59
CA CYS A 71 -0.08 -13.02 -0.38
C CYS A 71 -0.83 -13.85 -1.43
N SER A 72 -1.77 -14.69 -1.00
CA SER A 72 -2.60 -15.49 -1.89
C SER A 72 -3.43 -14.64 -2.85
N ARG A 73 -4.01 -13.53 -2.36
CA ARG A 73 -4.73 -12.57 -3.21
C ARG A 73 -3.83 -11.91 -4.25
N ALA A 74 -2.59 -11.56 -3.88
CA ALA A 74 -1.62 -11.01 -4.81
C ALA A 74 -1.24 -12.04 -5.91
N PHE A 75 -1.00 -13.30 -5.54
CA PHE A 75 -0.76 -14.38 -6.51
C PHE A 75 -1.95 -14.59 -7.46
N MET A 76 -3.19 -14.62 -6.95
CA MET A 76 -4.38 -14.73 -7.80
C MET A 76 -4.47 -13.58 -8.79
N ARG A 77 -4.10 -12.36 -8.38
CA ARG A 77 -4.08 -11.19 -9.26
C ARG A 77 -2.98 -11.30 -10.32
N LEU A 78 -1.75 -11.69 -9.96
CA LEU A 78 -0.66 -11.96 -10.90
C LEU A 78 -1.05 -13.01 -11.95
N GLU A 79 -1.68 -14.11 -11.54
CA GLU A 79 -2.19 -15.13 -12.47
C GLU A 79 -3.28 -14.61 -13.40
N SER A 80 -4.13 -13.70 -12.93
CA SER A 80 -5.21 -13.10 -13.73
C SER A 80 -4.69 -12.09 -14.77
N LEU A 81 -3.53 -11.48 -14.51
CA LEU A 81 -2.88 -10.54 -15.41
C LEU A 81 -2.07 -11.24 -16.51
N ALA A 82 -1.56 -12.44 -16.23
CA ALA A 82 -0.82 -13.25 -17.18
C ALA A 82 -1.76 -13.99 -18.17
N ASP A 83 -1.31 -14.13 -19.42
CA ASP A 83 -2.02 -14.90 -20.43
C ASP A 83 -2.26 -16.35 -19.95
N PRO A 84 -3.47 -16.92 -20.13
CA PRO A 84 -3.81 -18.27 -19.64
C PRO A 84 -2.88 -19.39 -20.08
N LEU A 85 -2.25 -19.26 -21.24
CA LEU A 85 -1.37 -20.28 -21.82
C LEU A 85 0.12 -19.98 -21.60
N SER A 86 0.45 -18.82 -21.01
CA SER A 86 1.82 -18.40 -20.79
C SER A 86 2.56 -19.28 -19.77
N GLU A 87 3.86 -19.45 -20.00
CA GLU A 87 4.77 -20.07 -19.02
C GLU A 87 4.88 -19.23 -17.74
N GLU A 88 4.68 -17.91 -17.82
CA GLU A 88 4.67 -17.03 -16.67
C GLU A 88 3.54 -17.38 -15.69
N ARG A 89 2.32 -17.55 -16.20
CA ARG A 89 1.18 -17.97 -15.37
C ARG A 89 1.43 -19.30 -14.66
N LYS A 90 2.02 -20.28 -15.37
CA LYS A 90 2.40 -21.58 -14.79
C LYS A 90 3.45 -21.42 -13.68
N ARG A 91 4.38 -20.46 -13.80
CA ARG A 91 5.36 -20.15 -12.75
C ARG A 91 4.69 -19.59 -11.50
N TYR A 92 3.76 -18.64 -11.63
CA TYR A 92 3.00 -18.12 -10.48
C TYR A 92 2.22 -19.23 -9.77
N GLN A 93 1.47 -20.05 -10.53
CA GLN A 93 0.70 -21.19 -9.98
C GLN A 93 1.59 -22.18 -9.24
N LYS A 94 2.71 -22.56 -9.84
CA LYS A 94 3.66 -23.49 -9.21
C LYS A 94 4.24 -22.92 -7.91
N LEU A 95 4.61 -21.64 -7.91
CA LEU A 95 5.15 -20.99 -6.72
C LEU A 95 4.09 -20.88 -5.62
N ALA A 96 2.87 -20.46 -5.96
CA ALA A 96 1.73 -20.39 -5.05
C ALA A 96 1.42 -21.76 -4.42
N LEU A 97 1.36 -22.83 -5.23
CA LEU A 97 1.14 -24.19 -4.72
C LEU A 97 2.24 -24.64 -3.76
N GLN A 98 3.51 -24.38 -4.09
CA GLN A 98 4.63 -24.73 -3.21
C GLN A 98 4.59 -23.97 -1.89
N LEU A 99 4.27 -22.68 -1.94
CA LEU A 99 4.18 -21.82 -0.76
C LEU A 99 3.00 -22.23 0.14
N PHE A 100 1.79 -22.26 -0.42
CA PHE A 100 0.55 -22.43 0.35
C PHE A 100 0.29 -23.87 0.80
N ARG A 101 0.95 -24.87 0.19
CA ARG A 101 0.96 -26.24 0.74
C ARG A 101 1.66 -26.29 2.11
N ARG A 102 2.67 -25.45 2.34
CA ARG A 102 3.42 -25.38 3.60
C ARG A 102 2.85 -24.33 4.55
N TYR A 103 2.35 -23.22 4.01
CA TYR A 103 1.81 -22.10 4.76
C TYR A 103 0.41 -21.76 4.26
N PRO A 104 -0.63 -22.43 4.77
CA PRO A 104 -2.00 -22.18 4.34
C PRO A 104 -2.38 -20.70 4.48
N PRO A 105 -3.14 -20.12 3.52
CA PRO A 105 -3.58 -18.73 3.54
C PRO A 105 -4.70 -18.55 4.57
N THR A 106 -4.33 -18.68 5.83
CA THR A 106 -5.19 -18.40 6.99
C THR A 106 -5.16 -16.90 7.29
N GLU A 107 -6.20 -16.41 7.96
CA GLU A 107 -6.18 -15.05 8.49
C GLU A 107 -5.02 -14.94 9.49
N GLY A 108 -4.00 -14.18 9.11
CA GLY A 108 -2.90 -13.89 10.01
C GLY A 108 -3.34 -12.97 11.15
N GLN A 109 -2.53 -12.87 12.19
CA GLN A 109 -2.76 -11.95 13.30
C GLN A 109 -2.54 -10.51 12.83
N ALA A 110 -3.54 -9.95 12.17
CA ALA A 110 -3.58 -8.54 11.84
C ALA A 110 -3.69 -7.73 13.13
N LYS A 111 -2.92 -6.64 13.21
CA LYS A 111 -3.17 -5.66 14.26
C LYS A 111 -4.52 -5.01 13.95
N MET A 112 -5.38 -4.98 14.97
CA MET A 112 -6.72 -4.40 14.85
C MET A 112 -6.71 -2.95 15.33
N VAL A 113 -7.49 -2.10 14.66
CA VAL A 113 -7.72 -0.70 14.99
C VAL A 113 -9.20 -0.37 14.86
N ASN A 114 -9.64 0.73 15.47
CA ASN A 114 -11.02 1.18 15.33
C ASN A 114 -11.16 2.11 14.13
N CYS A 115 -12.21 1.88 13.34
CA CYS A 115 -12.56 2.76 12.23
C CYS A 115 -12.96 4.15 12.74
N THR A 116 -12.36 5.21 12.20
CA THR A 116 -12.69 6.61 12.56
C THR A 116 -14.11 7.06 12.16
N GLY A 117 -14.79 6.30 11.30
CA GLY A 117 -16.16 6.59 10.83
C GLY A 117 -17.28 5.80 11.53
N CYS A 118 -17.03 4.55 11.94
CA CYS A 118 -18.07 3.72 12.57
C CYS A 118 -17.62 2.94 13.83
N ASP A 119 -16.39 3.18 14.30
CA ASP A 119 -15.78 2.58 15.51
C ASP A 119 -15.68 1.04 15.52
N LYS A 120 -16.05 0.37 14.42
CA LYS A 120 -15.85 -1.07 14.27
C LYS A 120 -14.37 -1.41 14.14
N SER A 121 -14.02 -2.57 14.69
CA SER A 121 -12.66 -3.11 14.65
C SER A 121 -12.33 -3.63 13.25
N ILE A 122 -11.25 -3.11 12.66
CA ILE A 122 -10.76 -3.47 11.32
C ILE A 122 -9.24 -3.70 11.35
N PRO A 123 -8.68 -4.47 10.41
CA PRO A 123 -7.24 -4.59 10.25
C PRO A 123 -6.55 -3.24 9.98
N ASP A 124 -5.37 -3.03 10.55
CA ASP A 124 -4.59 -1.79 10.43
C ASP A 124 -3.95 -1.52 9.06
N PHE A 125 -4.20 -2.41 8.10
CA PHE A 125 -3.81 -2.28 6.71
C PHE A 125 -4.99 -1.95 5.79
N GLU A 126 -6.24 -1.93 6.28
CA GLU A 126 -7.38 -1.52 5.46
C GLU A 126 -7.28 -0.04 5.06
N HIS A 127 -7.39 0.25 3.76
CA HIS A 127 -7.48 1.61 3.24
C HIS A 127 -8.93 2.11 3.10
N THR A 128 -9.89 1.18 3.10
CA THR A 128 -11.33 1.47 3.08
C THR A 128 -12.00 0.53 4.09
N CYS A 129 -12.77 1.08 5.02
CA CYS A 129 -13.47 0.30 6.03
C CYS A 129 -14.48 -0.65 5.40
N SER A 130 -14.32 -1.95 5.69
CA SER A 130 -15.22 -3.01 5.23
C SER A 130 -16.68 -2.87 5.70
N TYR A 131 -16.96 -2.03 6.71
CA TYR A 131 -18.30 -1.87 7.28
C TYR A 131 -19.05 -0.61 6.88
N CYS A 132 -18.36 0.53 6.74
CA CYS A 132 -19.00 1.82 6.47
C CYS A 132 -18.45 2.53 5.22
N GLY A 133 -17.44 1.94 4.55
CA GLY A 133 -16.85 2.51 3.33
C GLY A 133 -15.99 3.75 3.54
N THR A 134 -15.68 4.13 4.79
CA THR A 134 -14.76 5.24 5.09
C THR A 134 -13.39 4.94 4.50
N LYS A 135 -12.87 5.85 3.66
CA LYS A 135 -11.52 5.78 3.13
C LYS A 135 -10.54 6.45 4.08
N PHE A 136 -9.43 5.79 4.36
CA PHE A 136 -8.38 6.30 5.23
C PHE A 136 -7.27 6.92 4.38
N PRO A 137 -6.82 8.15 4.68
CA PRO A 137 -5.65 8.70 4.00
C PRO A 137 -4.40 7.94 4.40
N PHE A 138 -3.36 8.02 3.57
CA PHE A 138 -2.06 7.41 3.85
C PHE A 138 -1.06 8.45 4.32
N CYS A 139 -0.23 8.05 5.28
CA CYS A 139 0.90 8.85 5.69
C CYS A 139 1.97 8.82 4.59
N ILE A 140 2.38 9.98 4.06
CA ILE A 140 3.44 10.03 3.04
C ILE A 140 4.82 9.66 3.58
N VAL A 141 5.03 9.67 4.89
CA VAL A 141 6.31 9.28 5.49
C VAL A 141 6.40 7.75 5.57
N SER A 142 5.41 7.11 6.22
CA SER A 142 5.45 5.66 6.51
C SER A 142 4.65 4.77 5.57
N GLY A 143 3.82 5.32 4.67
CA GLY A 143 2.97 4.51 3.79
C GLY A 143 1.88 3.72 4.52
N ARG A 144 1.55 4.10 5.75
CA ARG A 144 0.52 3.45 6.56
C ARG A 144 -0.83 4.17 6.45
N PRO A 145 -1.97 3.45 6.47
CA PRO A 145 -3.27 4.08 6.62
C PRO A 145 -3.34 4.88 7.94
N MET A 146 -4.04 6.01 7.89
CA MET A 146 -4.16 6.93 9.01
C MET A 146 -5.51 6.79 9.70
N PHE A 147 -5.45 6.39 10.98
CA PHE A 147 -6.61 6.26 11.88
C PHE A 147 -6.64 7.35 12.96
N ALA A 148 -5.74 8.34 12.87
CA ALA A 148 -5.69 9.47 13.79
C ALA A 148 -6.56 10.63 13.28
N TYR A 149 -7.18 11.35 14.23
CA TYR A 149 -7.92 12.59 13.94
C TYR A 149 -7.00 13.78 13.69
N GLN A 150 -5.81 13.77 14.28
CA GLN A 150 -4.77 14.78 14.11
C GLN A 150 -3.72 14.28 13.11
N PHE A 151 -3.38 15.14 12.16
CA PHE A 151 -2.40 14.87 11.11
C PHE A 151 -1.83 16.17 10.59
N TRP A 152 -0.57 16.12 10.17
CA TRP A 152 0.04 17.19 9.41
C TRP A 152 -0.45 17.16 7.95
N LEU A 153 -0.69 18.34 7.38
CA LEU A 153 -1.09 18.51 5.97
C LEU A 153 -0.08 19.41 5.26
N CYS A 154 0.55 18.90 4.20
CA CYS A 154 1.47 19.69 3.40
C CYS A 154 0.73 20.89 2.77
N PRO A 155 1.22 22.13 2.93
CA PRO A 155 0.56 23.30 2.36
C PRO A 155 0.59 23.29 0.82
N THR A 156 1.60 22.64 0.21
CA THR A 156 1.80 22.58 -1.24
C THR A 156 1.05 21.43 -1.90
N CYS A 157 1.36 20.17 -1.55
CA CYS A 157 0.79 18.99 -2.24
C CYS A 157 -0.46 18.40 -1.56
N LYS A 158 -0.91 18.99 -0.44
CA LYS A 158 -2.09 18.57 0.34
C LYS A 158 -2.06 17.11 0.79
N GLN A 159 -0.88 16.51 0.86
CA GLN A 159 -0.69 15.18 1.41
C GLN A 159 -0.56 15.19 2.93
N ARG A 160 -0.85 14.05 3.54
CA ARG A 160 -0.95 13.91 4.99
C ARG A 160 0.19 13.08 5.55
N ALA A 161 0.62 13.40 6.76
CA ALA A 161 1.54 12.59 7.52
C ALA A 161 1.16 12.61 9.00
N TYR A 162 1.58 11.60 9.75
CA TYR A 162 1.53 11.66 11.21
C TYR A 162 2.48 12.77 11.71
N GLU A 163 2.06 13.53 12.73
CA GLU A 163 2.81 14.69 13.24
C GLU A 163 4.18 14.31 13.81
N ASP A 164 4.24 13.19 14.53
CA ASP A 164 5.48 12.63 15.08
C ASP A 164 6.44 12.16 13.98
N GLU A 165 5.92 11.60 12.88
CA GLU A 165 6.77 11.13 11.78
C GLU A 165 7.30 12.29 10.91
N ILE A 166 6.46 13.27 10.60
CA ILE A 166 6.85 14.41 9.76
C ILE A 166 7.82 15.34 10.49
N SER A 167 7.77 15.41 11.82
CA SER A 167 8.68 16.23 12.64
C SER A 167 10.16 15.87 12.45
N ASN A 168 10.46 14.65 12.01
CA ASN A 168 11.81 14.19 11.70
C ASN A 168 12.31 14.61 10.30
N HIS A 169 11.48 15.34 9.53
CA HIS A 169 11.79 15.78 8.18
C HIS A 169 11.86 17.30 8.10
N LYS A 170 12.79 17.81 7.29
CA LYS A 170 12.87 19.25 6.96
C LYS A 170 12.03 19.62 5.74
N PHE A 171 11.79 18.65 4.86
CA PHE A 171 11.06 18.83 3.62
C PHE A 171 9.99 17.75 3.47
N CYS A 172 8.87 18.10 2.85
CA CYS A 172 7.80 17.18 2.52
C CYS A 172 8.35 16.00 1.70
N PRO A 173 8.20 14.73 2.13
CA PRO A 173 8.72 13.57 1.42
C PRO A 173 8.25 13.44 -0.04
N LEU A 174 7.08 14.00 -0.37
CA LEU A 174 6.54 13.94 -1.73
C LEU A 174 6.95 15.13 -2.60
N CYS A 175 6.76 16.36 -2.13
CA CYS A 175 6.91 17.56 -2.96
C CYS A 175 8.17 18.38 -2.67
N HIS A 176 8.94 17.98 -1.65
CA HIS A 176 10.16 18.64 -1.19
C HIS A 176 10.00 20.11 -0.79
N ALA A 177 8.76 20.58 -0.56
CA ALA A 177 8.54 21.89 0.05
C ALA A 177 8.97 21.87 1.51
N GLU A 178 9.53 22.97 2.00
CA GLU A 178 9.96 23.11 3.40
C GLU A 178 8.78 22.92 4.35
N ILE A 179 9.03 22.18 5.43
CA ILE A 179 8.04 21.96 6.49
C ILE A 179 8.16 23.16 7.44
N ALA A 180 7.10 23.98 7.47
CA ALA A 180 6.99 25.14 8.35
C ALA A 180 6.81 24.72 9.82
#